data_AF-A0A2H9QW11-F1
#
_entry.id   AF-A0A2H9QW11-F1
#
_cell.length_a   1.000
_cell.length_b   1.000
_cell.length_c   1.000
_cell.angle_alpha   90.00
_cell.angle_beta   90.00
_cell.angle_gamma   90.00
#
_symmetry.space_group_name_H-M   'P 1'
#
loop_
_entity.id
_entity.type
_entity.pdbx_description
1 polymer ?
#
loop_
_entity_poly.entity_id
_entity_poly.type
_entity_poly.pdbx_seq_one_letter_code
_entity_poly.pdbx_strand_id
1 'polypeptide(L)' 'YVRRGGPNYQAGLKMMKELGNTLGVPIDVYGPETHMTRIASMGLKGRN' A
#
# COMPACT_ATOMS: atom_id res chain seq x y z
N TYR A 1 -0.07 -4.38 -2.59
CA TYR A 1 0.72 -3.74 -1.52
C TYR A 1 1.30 -2.42 -2.00
N VAL A 2 1.12 -1.34 -1.24
CA VAL A 2 1.65 0.01 -1.53
C VAL A 2 2.31 0.55 -0.26
N ARG A 3 3.50 1.13 -0.35
CA ARG A 3 4.14 1.87 0.76
C ARG A 3 4.74 3.17 0.25
N ARG A 4 4.38 4.30 0.85
CA ARG A 4 4.96 5.59 0.48
C ARG A 4 5.07 6.52 1.68
N GLY A 5 6.11 7.36 1.65
CA GLY A 5 6.26 8.56 2.47
C GLY A 5 6.68 9.73 1.59
N GLY A 6 6.84 10.92 2.20
CA GLY A 6 7.19 12.16 1.52
C GLY A 6 6.06 13.19 1.53
N PRO A 7 6.24 14.35 0.88
CA PRO A 7 5.21 15.40 0.84
C PRO A 7 3.86 14.86 0.35
N ASN A 8 2.78 15.21 1.06
CA ASN A 8 1.39 14.86 0.74
C ASN A 8 1.08 13.35 0.66
N TYR A 9 1.92 12.48 1.25
CA TYR A 9 1.74 11.04 1.15
C TYR A 9 0.37 10.57 1.68
N GLN A 10 -0.17 11.20 2.72
CA GLN A 10 -1.46 10.80 3.31
C GLN A 10 -2.60 10.89 2.29
N ALA A 11 -2.64 11.95 1.48
CA ALA A 11 -3.66 12.12 0.43
C ALA A 11 -3.51 11.05 -0.65
N GLY A 12 -2.29 10.79 -1.12
CA GLY A 12 -2.03 9.74 -2.10
C GLY A 12 -2.37 8.33 -1.58
N LEU A 13 -2.03 8.02 -0.31
CA LEU A 13 -2.38 6.74 0.30
C LEU A 13 -3.90 6.58 0.45
N LYS A 14 -4.62 7.66 0.81
CA LYS A 14 -6.09 7.65 0.84
C LYS A 14 -6.68 7.31 -0.53
N MET A 15 -6.21 7.98 -1.58
CA MET A 15 -6.65 7.71 -2.96
C MET A 15 -6.38 6.26 -3.39
N MET A 16 -5.21 5.70 -3.04
CA MET A 16 -4.89 4.30 -3.36
C MET A 16 -5.81 3.30 -2.66
N LYS A 17 -6.21 3.59 -1.42
CA LYS A 17 -7.16 2.75 -0.68
C LYS A 17 -8.56 2.80 -1.30
N GLU A 18 -9.02 4.00 -1.65
CA GLU A 18 -10.31 4.20 -2.33
C GLU A 18 -10.33 3.53 -3.71
N LEU A 19 -9.23 3.62 -4.47
CA LEU A 19 -9.09 2.96 -5.76
C LEU A 19 -9.28 1.44 -5.68
N GLY A 20 -8.72 0.79 -4.65
CA GLY A 20 -8.91 -0.65 -4.42
C GLY A 20 -10.38 -1.03 -4.24
N ASN A 21 -11.13 -0.21 -3.49
CA ASN A 21 -12.57 -0.42 -3.30
C ASN A 21 -13.34 -0.23 -4.62
N THR A 22 -13.03 0.82 -5.38
CA THR A 22 -13.68 1.12 -6.67
C THR A 22 -13.46 0.02 -7.71
N LEU A 23 -12.24 -0.53 -7.77
CA LEU A 23 -11.89 -1.57 -8.74
C LEU A 23 -12.23 -2.99 -8.26
N GLY A 24 -12.59 -3.16 -6.98
CA GLY A 24 -12.77 -4.49 -6.38
C GLY A 24 -11.48 -5.30 -6.29
N VAL A 25 -10.32 -4.63 -6.26
CA VAL A 25 -9.00 -5.28 -6.19
C VAL A 25 -8.40 -5.06 -4.79
N PRO A 26 -7.92 -6.11 -4.12
CA PRO A 26 -7.30 -5.96 -2.81
C PRO A 26 -5.98 -5.16 -2.92
N ILE A 27 -5.94 -3.99 -2.26
CA ILE A 27 -4.75 -3.14 -2.15
C ILE A 27 -4.48 -2.85 -0.68
N ASP A 28 -3.47 -3.50 -0.11
CA ASP A 28 -2.96 -3.15 1.22
C ASP A 28 -2.03 -1.92 1.13
N VAL A 29 -2.39 -0.85 1.84
CA VAL A 29 -1.75 0.47 1.77
C VAL A 29 -1.09 0.80 3.11
N TYR A 30 0.19 1.17 3.09
CA TYR A 30 1.03 1.44 4.26
C TYR A 30 1.76 2.78 4.16
N GLY A 31 2.00 3.42 5.30
CA GLY A 31 2.74 4.68 5.40
C GLY A 31 4.20 4.53 5.84
N PRO A 32 4.81 5.65 6.29
CA PRO A 32 6.19 5.72 6.76
C PRO A 32 6.48 4.83 7.96
N GLU A 33 5.48 4.53 8.79
CA GLU A 33 5.54 3.64 9.96
C GLU A 33 5.91 2.20 9.58
N THR A 34 5.67 1.80 8.33
CA THR A 34 6.09 0.50 7.80
C THR A 34 7.48 0.60 7.18
N HIS A 35 8.37 -0.33 7.57
CA HIS A 35 9.72 -0.44 6.98
C HIS A 35 9.64 -0.59 5.45
N MET A 36 10.49 0.15 4.73
CA MET A 36 10.38 0.33 3.28
C MET A 36 10.25 -0.98 2.50
N THR A 37 11.06 -1.99 2.84
CA THR A 37 11.11 -3.28 2.14
C THR A 37 10.11 -4.32 2.67
N ARG A 38 9.39 -4.05 3.77
CA ARG A 38 8.47 -5.02 4.39
C ARG A 38 7.37 -5.48 3.42
N ILE A 39 6.91 -4.57 2.55
CA ILE A 39 5.90 -4.87 1.53
C ILE A 39 6.37 -5.86 0.46
N ALA A 40 7.69 -5.96 0.22
CA ALA A 40 8.22 -6.94 -0.73
C ALA A 40 8.07 -8.36 -0.19
N SER A 41 8.42 -8.59 1.07
CA SER A 41 8.19 -9.88 1.72
C SER A 41 6.70 -10.25 1.80
N MET A 42 5.82 -9.27 2.03
CA MET A 42 4.37 -9.50 2.01
C MET A 42 3.89 -9.91 0.62
N GLY A 43 4.35 -9.23 -0.43
CA GLY A 43 4.02 -9.55 -1.82
C GLY A 43 4.47 -10.93 -2.27
N LEU A 44 5.64 -11.37 -1.80
CA LEU A 44 6.17 -12.71 -2.11
C LEU A 44 5.44 -13.82 -1.36
N LYS A 45 4.96 -13.57 -0.14
CA LYS A 45 4.21 -14.56 0.67
C LYS A 45 2.79 -14.83 0.16
N GLY A 46 2.22 -13.94 -0.65
CA GLY A 46 0.85 -14.06 -1.19
C GLY A 46 0.69 -15.03 -2.37
N ARG A 47 1.74 -15.78 -2.75
CA ARG A 47 1.71 -16.85 -3.75
C ARG A 47 2.08 -18.17 -3.08
N ASN A 48 1.08 -18.86 -2.54
CA ASN A 48 1.12 -20.30 -2.23
C ASN A 48 -0.24 -20.87 -2.60
#